data_AF-A0A950G614-F1
#
_entry.id   AF-A0A950G614-F1
#
_cell.length_a   1.000
_cell.length_b   1.000
_cell.length_c   1.000
_cell.angle_alpha   90.00
_cell.angle_beta   90.00
_cell.angle_gamma   90.00
#
_symmetry.space_group_name_H-M   'P 1'
#
loop_
_entity.id
_entity.type
_entity.pdbx_description
1 polymer ?
#
loop_
_entity_poly.entity_id
_entity_poly.type
_entity_poly.pdbx_seq_one_letter_code
_entity_poly.pdbx_strand_id
1 'polypeptide(L)' 'LLRRSEIRPRIAERIGFDGVARAHERLEVGGVQGKIILLPNG' A
#
# COMPACT_ATOMS: atom_id res chain seq x y z
N LEU A 1 -5.90 18.81 -6.11
CA LEU A 1 -4.75 17.88 -6.10
C LEU A 1 -5.15 16.43 -6.42
N LEU A 2 -5.47 15.55 -5.46
CA LEU A 2 -5.85 14.14 -5.75
C LEU A 2 -7.10 14.01 -6.64
N ARG A 3 -8.20 14.67 -6.30
CA ARG A 3 -9.45 14.70 -7.10
C ARG A 3 -9.27 15.26 -8.51
N ARG A 4 -8.27 16.13 -8.70
CA ARG A 4 -7.92 16.75 -9.98
C ARG A 4 -6.80 15.99 -10.71
N SER A 5 -6.38 14.84 -10.18
CA SER A 5 -5.29 13.99 -10.71
C SER A 5 -3.91 14.66 -10.81
N GLU A 6 -3.73 15.79 -10.12
CA GLU A 6 -2.44 16.51 -10.01
C GLU A 6 -1.47 15.79 -9.05
N ILE A 7 -2.00 15.00 -8.10
CA ILE A 7 -1.23 14.03 -7.33
C ILE A 7 -1.70 12.63 -7.75
N ARG A 8 -0.75 11.77 -8.14
CA ARG A 8 -1.01 10.39 -8.51
C ARG A 8 -0.32 9.46 -7.52
N PRO A 9 -1.04 8.87 -6.55
CA PRO A 9 -0.44 7.93 -5.62
C PRO A 9 0.13 6.72 -6.35
N ARG A 10 1.39 6.38 -6.07
CA ARG A 10 1.98 5.12 -6.51
C ARG A 10 1.48 4.01 -5.60
N ILE A 11 0.72 3.07 -6.15
CA ILE A 11 0.32 1.86 -5.44
C ILE A 11 1.44 0.83 -5.65
N ALA A 12 2.05 0.39 -4.56
CA ALA A 12 3.07 -0.66 -4.58
C ALA A 12 2.43 -2.04 -4.70
N GLU A 13 1.36 -2.27 -3.93
CA GLU A 13 0.62 -3.53 -3.91
C GLU A 13 -0.76 -3.39 -3.27
N ARG A 14 -1.60 -4.39 -3.51
CA ARG A 14 -2.88 -4.61 -2.82
C ARG A 14 -2.79 -5.95 -2.10
N ILE A 15 -3.20 -5.99 -0.85
CA ILE A 15 -3.11 -7.17 0.01
C ILE A 15 -4.48 -7.52 0.58
N GLY A 16 -4.70 -8.81 0.82
CA GLY A 16 -5.72 -9.28 1.74
C GLY A 16 -5.29 -9.10 3.20
N PHE A 17 -6.19 -9.42 4.12
CA PHE A 17 -5.93 -9.30 5.56
C PHE A 17 -4.78 -10.22 6.03
N ASP A 18 -4.64 -11.38 5.39
CA ASP A 18 -3.54 -12.33 5.59
C ASP A 18 -2.15 -11.72 5.31
N GLY A 19 -2.07 -10.72 4.44
CA GLY A 19 -0.83 -10.03 4.08
C GLY A 19 -0.39 -8.91 5.04
N VAL A 20 -1.19 -8.54 6.05
CA VAL A 20 -0.97 -7.33 6.86
C VAL A 20 0.32 -7.40 7.69
N ALA A 21 0.61 -8.54 8.32
CA ALA A 21 1.81 -8.71 9.13
C ALA A 21 3.08 -8.50 8.30
N ARG A 22 3.16 -9.20 7.16
CA ARG A 22 4.28 -9.09 6.20
C ARG A 22 4.41 -7.68 5.62
N ALA A 23 3.30 -6.97 5.43
CA ALA A 23 3.31 -5.59 4.95
C ALA A 23 4.00 -4.66 5.96
N HIS A 24 3.72 -4.80 7.26
CA HIS A 24 4.38 -4.01 8.31
C HIS A 24 5.88 -4.31 8.41
N GLU A 25 6.30 -5.58 8.37
CA GLU A 25 7.73 -5.95 8.35
C GLU A 25 8.48 -5.27 7.19
N ARG A 26 7.87 -5.23 6.01
CA ARG A 26 8.46 -4.58 4.83
C ARG A 26 8.51 -3.06 4.93
N LEU A 27 7.54 -2.46 5.61
CA LEU A 27 7.55 -1.02 5.88
C LEU A 27 8.67 -0.66 6.88
N GLU A 28 8.88 -1.49 7.90
CA GLU A 28 9.92 -1.28 8.92
C GLU A 28 11.33 -1.25 8.32
N VAL A 29 11.64 -2.17 7.40
CA VAL A 29 12.95 -2.21 6.73
C VAL A 29 13.11 -1.15 5.62
N GLY A 30 12.10 -0.30 5.39
CA GLY A 30 12.10 0.71 4.32
C GLY A 30 12.01 0.13 2.90
N GLY A 31 11.57 -1.12 2.76
CA GLY A 31 11.60 -1.88 1.50
C GLY A 31 10.47 -1.54 0.51
N VAL A 32 9.66 -0.54 0.78
CA VAL A 32 8.42 -0.27 0.04
C VAL A 32 8.42 1.13 -0.53
N GLN A 33 8.40 1.24 -1.85
CA GLN A 33 8.19 2.49 -2.56
C GLN A 33 6.75 2.61 -3.05
N GLY A 34 5.97 3.47 -2.39
CA GLY A 34 4.57 3.70 -2.71
C GLY A 34 3.65 3.31 -1.56
N LYS A 35 2.38 3.06 -1.86
CA LYS A 35 1.34 2.70 -0.88
C LYS A 35 0.98 1.22 -0.99
N ILE A 36 0.93 0.55 0.15
CA ILE A 36 0.30 -0.76 0.32
C ILE A 36 -1.17 -0.52 0.65
N ILE A 37 -2.09 -1.21 -0.02
CA ILE A 37 -3.53 -1.05 0.19
C ILE A 37 -4.12 -2.35 0.72
N LEU A 38 -4.71 -2.31 1.91
CA LEU A 38 -5.51 -3.41 2.46
C LEU A 38 -6.88 -3.42 1.78
N LEU A 39 -7.25 -4.54 1.17
CA LEU A 39 -8.57 -4.76 0.62
C LEU A 39 -9.46 -5.44 1.68
N PRO A 40 -10.61 -4.85 2.03
CA PRO A 40 -11.47 -5.37 3.11
C PRO A 40 -12.14 -6.73 2.81
N ASN A 41 -12.10 -7.22 1.57
CA ASN A 41 -12.80 -8.45 1.16
C ASN A 41 -11.91 -9.54 0.53
N GLY A 42 -10.59 -9.33 0.42
CA GLY A 42 -9.69 -10.25 -0.32
C GLY A 42 -9.90 -10.20 -1.82
#